data_AF-A0A3D0W218-F1
#
_entry.id   AF-A0A3D0W218-F1
#
_cell.length_a   1.000
_cell.length_b   1.000
_cell.length_c   1.000
_cell.angle_alpha   90.00
_cell.angle_beta   90.00
_cell.angle_gamma   90.00
#
_symmetry.space_group_name_H-M   'P 1'
#
loop_
_entity.id
_entity.type
_entity.pdbx_description
1 polymer ?
#
loop_
_entity_poly.entity_id
_entity_poly.type
_entity_poly.pdbx_seq_one_letter_code
_entity_poly.pdbx_strand_id
1 'polypeptide(L)'
;NTPGTSAAGWFNMYSHEWDASQSYALNDYTLYNGLIYKAVLGYGLDSAPGTNSSWKQVGSMSWSSTVIYTTNDHVVHNGILYKSTASYNLNFTPGVSSNWKRVGSIEWNSFTNYAKNSIVTYLGNSYKAKWYASAGSLPTSGGAWEAYTIPTFVSGTNYSVGAIVQYNGMIFSAANKTNAKNNAPGSMYNAWNRIDSTDWQWYNVYVVTDYVTHNGFIFKIQNLTNALLNEPGTSYNAWNRADTDQYQSYNVYALNENVFYNGDLYEVVEVTNASLNAPGTSFNSWNLINTSEWTPNNVYLLNDYVFYNDFAFKVVNTTNANNNVIPGSANDAWNRVGTLYYQAFNTYTTGDIAIYENTAYQAIATSTNVLPGESGSESYWVLYTN
;
A
#
# COMPACT_ATOMS: atom_id res chain seq x y z
N ASN A 1 18.35 8.92 -34.75
CA ASN A 1 18.44 9.44 -33.37
C ASN A 1 17.92 8.39 -32.42
N THR A 2 18.81 7.81 -31.64
CA THR A 2 18.50 6.96 -30.49
C THR A 2 17.68 7.79 -29.49
N PRO A 3 16.49 7.32 -29.04
CA PRO A 3 15.73 8.02 -28.00
C PRO A 3 16.47 7.97 -26.66
N GLY A 4 16.46 9.06 -25.88
CA GLY A 4 16.67 9.00 -24.42
C GLY A 4 17.97 9.54 -23.80
N THR A 5 18.53 10.69 -24.22
CA THR A 5 19.71 11.26 -23.51
C THR A 5 19.64 12.75 -23.14
N SER A 6 18.49 13.41 -23.22
CA SER A 6 18.35 14.76 -22.67
C SER A 6 16.95 14.98 -22.09
N ALA A 7 16.89 15.67 -20.95
CA ALA A 7 15.77 15.82 -20.00
C ALA A 7 14.47 16.50 -20.52
N ALA A 8 14.12 16.35 -21.80
CA ALA A 8 12.96 16.99 -22.43
C ALA A 8 12.25 16.13 -23.51
N GLY A 9 12.49 14.81 -23.58
CA GLY A 9 11.85 13.92 -24.56
C GLY A 9 11.21 12.68 -23.94
N TRP A 10 9.94 12.40 -24.29
CA TRP A 10 9.20 11.13 -24.09
C TRP A 10 9.17 10.52 -22.67
N PHE A 11 9.55 11.27 -21.62
CA PHE A 11 9.76 10.70 -20.29
C PHE A 11 8.51 10.07 -19.65
N ASN A 12 7.29 10.47 -19.99
CA ASN A 12 6.09 9.92 -19.32
C ASN A 12 5.51 8.63 -19.94
N MET A 13 6.28 7.92 -20.76
CA MET A 13 6.01 6.53 -21.10
C MET A 13 6.86 5.60 -20.22
N TYR A 14 6.72 5.69 -18.90
CA TYR A 14 7.50 4.83 -18.02
C TYR A 14 7.01 3.38 -18.14
N SER A 15 7.89 2.49 -18.59
CA SER A 15 7.81 1.11 -18.17
C SER A 15 7.84 1.09 -16.66
N HIS A 16 6.81 0.54 -16.04
CA HIS A 16 6.76 0.40 -14.59
C HIS A 16 7.73 -0.68 -14.09
N GLU A 17 8.22 -1.53 -14.99
CA GLU A 17 9.28 -2.50 -14.68
C GLU A 17 10.56 -1.80 -14.23
N TRP A 18 11.19 -2.40 -13.23
CA TRP A 18 12.43 -1.90 -12.66
C TRP A 18 13.58 -1.98 -13.66
N ASP A 19 14.37 -0.92 -13.73
CA ASP A 19 15.53 -0.81 -14.61
C ASP A 19 16.69 -0.14 -13.86
N ALA A 20 17.86 -0.78 -13.85
CA ALA A 20 19.07 -0.29 -13.17
C ALA A 20 19.59 1.06 -13.70
N SER A 21 19.18 1.46 -14.90
CA SER A 21 19.54 2.74 -15.53
C SER A 21 18.59 3.88 -15.19
N GLN A 22 17.42 3.59 -14.60
CA GLN A 22 16.47 4.60 -14.15
C GLN A 22 16.87 5.16 -12.79
N SER A 23 16.57 6.44 -12.58
CA SER A 23 16.68 7.08 -11.27
C SER A 23 15.35 7.00 -10.56
N TYR A 24 15.35 6.49 -9.33
CA TYR A 24 14.18 6.41 -8.47
C TYR A 24 14.35 7.35 -7.27
N ALA A 25 13.24 7.83 -6.74
CA ALA A 25 13.14 8.61 -5.52
C ALA A 25 12.47 7.80 -4.39
N LEU A 26 12.56 8.33 -3.16
CA LEU A 26 11.84 7.79 -2.03
C LEU A 26 10.32 7.81 -2.30
N ASN A 27 9.66 6.69 -2.02
CA ASN A 27 8.24 6.41 -2.28
C ASN A 27 7.87 6.08 -3.73
N ASP A 28 8.82 6.04 -4.66
CA ASP A 28 8.53 5.55 -6.02
C ASP A 28 8.11 4.08 -5.98
N TYR A 29 7.30 3.69 -6.97
CA TYR A 29 6.87 2.32 -7.16
C TYR A 29 7.44 1.75 -8.46
N THR A 30 7.68 0.44 -8.47
CA THR A 30 8.13 -0.29 -9.65
C THR A 30 7.61 -1.71 -9.61
N LEU A 31 7.51 -2.33 -10.79
CA LEU A 31 7.29 -3.75 -10.97
C LEU A 31 8.62 -4.48 -11.06
N TYR A 32 8.74 -5.61 -10.39
CA TYR A 32 9.87 -6.49 -10.58
C TYR A 32 9.42 -7.93 -10.40
N ASN A 33 9.58 -8.75 -11.45
CA ASN A 33 9.09 -10.13 -11.50
C ASN A 33 7.58 -10.25 -11.20
N GLY A 34 6.78 -9.32 -11.72
CA GLY A 34 5.32 -9.30 -11.55
C GLY A 34 4.84 -8.90 -10.16
N LEU A 35 5.72 -8.35 -9.31
CA LEU A 35 5.40 -7.88 -7.97
C LEU A 35 5.60 -6.36 -7.88
N ILE A 36 4.77 -5.70 -7.09
CA ILE A 36 4.91 -4.27 -6.82
C ILE A 36 5.92 -4.05 -5.69
N TYR A 37 6.89 -3.17 -5.91
CA TYR A 37 7.85 -2.71 -4.92
C TYR A 37 7.75 -1.20 -4.74
N LYS A 38 7.93 -0.75 -3.51
CA LYS A 38 8.02 0.66 -3.12
C LYS A 38 9.42 0.98 -2.62
N ALA A 39 10.01 2.06 -3.10
CA ALA A 39 11.24 2.63 -2.57
C ALA A 39 10.99 3.16 -1.16
N VAL A 40 11.67 2.61 -0.16
CA VAL A 40 11.56 2.99 1.26
C VAL A 40 12.79 3.74 1.77
N LEU A 41 13.85 3.82 0.95
CA LEU A 41 15.05 4.63 1.18
C LEU A 41 15.35 5.47 -0.07
N GLY A 42 15.96 6.64 0.10
CA GLY A 42 16.35 7.52 -1.01
C GLY A 42 17.70 7.20 -1.65
N TYR A 43 18.24 6.00 -1.45
CA TYR A 43 19.55 5.56 -1.96
C TYR A 43 19.56 4.05 -2.23
N GLY A 44 20.50 3.56 -3.04
CA GLY A 44 20.63 2.13 -3.37
C GLY A 44 19.48 1.58 -4.23
N LEU A 45 18.85 2.44 -5.02
CA LEU A 45 17.70 2.11 -5.87
C LEU A 45 18.11 1.57 -7.25
N ASP A 46 19.41 1.61 -7.54
CA ASP A 46 20.10 1.00 -8.69
C ASP A 46 20.31 -0.51 -8.55
N SER A 47 20.03 -1.08 -7.37
CA SER A 47 19.99 -2.52 -7.14
C SER A 47 18.56 -3.05 -7.26
N ALA A 48 18.42 -4.25 -7.81
CA ALA A 48 17.12 -4.87 -8.06
C ALA A 48 16.27 -5.00 -6.79
N PRO A 49 14.95 -4.77 -6.86
CA PRO A 49 14.06 -4.94 -5.72
C PRO A 49 14.16 -6.34 -5.10
N GLY A 50 14.02 -6.41 -3.77
CA GLY A 50 14.16 -7.65 -3.00
C GLY A 50 15.59 -8.09 -2.72
N THR A 51 16.62 -7.44 -3.29
CA THR A 51 18.03 -7.75 -3.01
C THR A 51 18.65 -6.90 -1.89
N ASN A 52 18.02 -5.79 -1.54
CA ASN A 52 18.50 -4.85 -0.51
C ASN A 52 17.35 -4.21 0.30
N SER A 53 17.69 -3.27 1.18
CA SER A 53 16.76 -2.57 2.07
C SER A 53 16.04 -1.38 1.47
N SER A 54 16.41 -0.98 0.26
CA SER A 54 15.86 0.22 -0.39
C SER A 54 14.47 -0.01 -0.94
N TRP A 55 14.08 -1.27 -1.14
CA TRP A 55 12.79 -1.67 -1.68
C TRP A 55 11.98 -2.51 -0.69
N LYS A 56 10.68 -2.23 -0.59
CA LYS A 56 9.71 -3.05 0.15
C LYS A 56 8.62 -3.53 -0.79
N GLN A 57 8.37 -4.84 -0.80
CA GLN A 57 7.27 -5.40 -1.59
C GLN A 57 5.93 -4.92 -1.01
N VAL A 58 5.05 -4.41 -1.88
CA VAL A 58 3.69 -4.01 -1.52
C VAL A 58 2.82 -5.25 -1.40
N GLY A 59 1.86 -5.24 -0.46
CA GLY A 59 0.91 -6.34 -0.29
C GLY A 59 1.51 -7.64 0.25
N SER A 60 2.80 -7.68 0.56
CA SER A 60 3.44 -8.84 1.18
C SER A 60 3.64 -8.61 2.67
N MET A 61 3.14 -9.57 3.45
CA MET A 61 3.45 -9.67 4.87
C MET A 61 4.65 -10.58 5.13
N SER A 62 5.24 -11.21 4.12
CA SER A 62 6.36 -12.14 4.33
C SER A 62 7.59 -11.43 4.88
N TRP A 63 8.24 -12.03 5.88
CA TRP A 63 9.51 -11.52 6.37
C TRP A 63 10.61 -11.59 5.31
N SER A 64 11.41 -10.54 5.21
CA SER A 64 12.61 -10.47 4.38
C SER A 64 13.81 -10.02 5.22
N SER A 65 14.96 -10.66 5.00
CA SER A 65 16.23 -10.28 5.64
C SER A 65 16.73 -8.91 5.20
N THR A 66 16.26 -8.41 4.06
CA THR A 66 16.73 -7.15 3.48
C THR A 66 15.92 -5.96 3.91
N VAL A 67 14.67 -6.13 4.38
CA VAL A 67 13.81 -5.01 4.77
C VAL A 67 14.16 -4.52 6.18
N ILE A 68 14.18 -3.19 6.36
CA ILE A 68 14.27 -2.58 7.70
C ILE A 68 12.85 -2.48 8.26
N TYR A 69 12.60 -3.16 9.36
CA TYR A 69 11.35 -3.06 10.11
C TYR A 69 11.50 -2.11 11.30
N THR A 70 10.40 -1.45 11.66
CA THR A 70 10.29 -0.52 12.78
C THR A 70 9.36 -1.08 13.85
N THR A 71 9.27 -0.42 15.01
CA THR A 71 8.45 -0.90 16.13
C THR A 71 6.99 -1.01 15.69
N ASN A 72 6.36 -2.15 16.00
CA ASN A 72 4.99 -2.51 15.60
C ASN A 72 4.79 -2.89 14.13
N ASP A 73 5.84 -2.96 13.31
CA ASP A 73 5.71 -3.63 12.01
C ASP A 73 5.39 -5.12 12.20
N HIS A 74 4.60 -5.67 11.29
CA HIS A 74 4.18 -7.06 11.33
C HIS A 74 4.69 -7.84 10.13
N VAL A 75 5.06 -9.09 10.35
CA VAL A 75 5.50 -10.02 9.30
C VAL A 75 5.02 -11.44 9.57
N VAL A 76 4.88 -12.22 8.52
CA VAL A 76 4.69 -13.67 8.55
C VAL A 76 6.03 -14.34 8.29
N HIS A 77 6.41 -15.25 9.18
CA HIS A 77 7.58 -16.10 8.99
C HIS A 77 7.22 -17.53 9.41
N ASN A 78 7.44 -18.51 8.53
CA ASN A 78 7.03 -19.91 8.72
C ASN A 78 5.55 -20.07 9.12
N GLY A 79 4.66 -19.29 8.50
CA GLY A 79 3.22 -19.30 8.77
C GLY A 79 2.81 -18.65 10.09
N ILE A 80 3.73 -18.03 10.83
CA ILE A 80 3.46 -17.39 12.12
C ILE A 80 3.58 -15.87 11.98
N LEU A 81 2.60 -15.14 12.52
CA LEU A 81 2.60 -13.69 12.59
C LEU A 81 3.49 -13.20 13.75
N TYR A 82 4.41 -12.29 13.44
CA TYR A 82 5.30 -11.63 14.39
C TYR A 82 5.11 -10.12 14.32
N LYS A 83 5.36 -9.46 15.44
CA LYS A 83 5.43 -8.01 15.58
C LYS A 83 6.83 -7.58 15.99
N SER A 84 7.39 -6.61 15.30
CA SER A 84 8.69 -6.03 15.62
C SER A 84 8.63 -5.25 16.92
N THR A 85 9.62 -5.45 17.79
CA THR A 85 9.76 -4.80 19.10
C THR A 85 10.82 -3.69 19.10
N ALA A 86 11.59 -3.57 18.01
CA ALA A 86 12.69 -2.62 17.87
C ALA A 86 12.39 -1.56 16.79
N SER A 87 12.87 -0.33 17.01
CA SER A 87 12.70 0.80 16.08
C SER A 87 13.56 0.68 14.82
N TYR A 88 14.59 -0.17 14.87
CA TYR A 88 15.43 -0.52 13.75
C TYR A 88 15.70 -2.03 13.79
N ASN A 89 15.11 -2.76 12.86
CA ASN A 89 15.12 -4.22 12.85
C ASN A 89 15.43 -4.74 11.44
N LEU A 90 16.73 -4.78 11.11
CA LEU A 90 17.25 -5.27 9.84
C LEU A 90 17.91 -6.64 10.03
N ASN A 91 17.57 -7.61 9.18
CA ASN A 91 18.21 -8.93 9.12
C ASN A 91 18.16 -9.74 10.44
N PHE A 92 17.24 -9.42 11.36
CA PHE A 92 16.95 -10.31 12.48
C PHE A 92 15.80 -11.24 12.08
N THR A 93 16.04 -12.54 12.10
CA THR A 93 15.02 -13.53 11.73
C THR A 93 13.97 -13.65 12.87
N PRO A 94 12.66 -13.66 12.55
CA PRO A 94 11.61 -13.88 13.53
C PRO A 94 11.72 -15.25 14.20
N GLY A 95 11.41 -15.30 15.50
CA GLY A 95 11.49 -16.53 16.31
C GLY A 95 12.89 -16.86 16.85
N VAL A 96 13.95 -16.22 16.36
CA VAL A 96 15.35 -16.46 16.81
C VAL A 96 16.04 -15.21 17.39
N SER A 97 15.29 -14.14 17.63
CA SER A 97 15.83 -12.90 18.21
C SER A 97 14.79 -12.16 19.05
N SER A 98 15.26 -11.22 19.89
CA SER A 98 14.42 -10.41 20.78
C SER A 98 13.64 -9.33 20.06
N ASN A 99 13.98 -9.09 18.79
CA ASN A 99 13.40 -8.03 17.97
C ASN A 99 12.01 -8.40 17.43
N TRP A 100 11.57 -9.65 17.62
CA TRP A 100 10.28 -10.14 17.17
C TRP A 100 9.52 -10.79 18.31
N LYS A 101 8.25 -10.39 18.46
CA LYS A 101 7.29 -11.01 19.36
C LYS A 101 6.24 -11.75 18.54
N ARG A 102 6.01 -13.02 18.83
CA ARG A 102 4.90 -13.78 18.24
C ARG A 102 3.56 -13.14 18.65
N VAL A 103 2.68 -12.90 17.68
CA VAL A 103 1.33 -12.34 17.92
C VAL A 103 0.37 -13.48 18.25
N GLY A 104 -0.62 -13.22 19.10
CA GLY A 104 -1.67 -14.20 19.43
C GLY A 104 -1.13 -15.47 20.10
N SER A 105 -0.07 -15.36 20.89
CA SER A 105 0.51 -16.50 21.60
C SER A 105 1.01 -16.07 22.97
N ILE A 106 0.84 -16.97 23.94
CA ILE A 106 1.47 -16.88 25.25
C ILE A 106 2.63 -17.88 25.40
N GLU A 107 3.06 -18.52 24.31
CA GLU A 107 4.20 -19.44 24.36
C GLU A 107 5.48 -18.69 24.76
N TRP A 108 6.25 -19.31 25.65
CA TRP A 108 7.52 -18.76 26.09
C TRP A 108 8.52 -18.69 24.94
N ASN A 109 9.28 -17.62 24.91
CA ASN A 109 10.30 -17.35 23.91
C ASN A 109 11.60 -16.95 24.61
N SER A 110 12.69 -17.62 24.28
CA SER A 110 14.02 -17.42 24.89
C SER A 110 14.62 -16.04 24.63
N PHE A 111 14.06 -15.25 23.72
CA PHE A 111 14.57 -13.93 23.39
C PHE A 111 13.69 -12.80 23.95
N THR A 112 12.56 -13.13 24.56
CA THR A 112 11.63 -12.13 25.11
C THR A 112 11.93 -11.86 26.57
N ASN A 113 11.95 -10.58 26.94
CA ASN A 113 11.92 -10.17 28.34
C ASN A 113 10.47 -10.14 28.83
N TYR A 114 10.22 -10.71 30.01
CA TYR A 114 8.89 -10.80 30.59
C TYR A 114 8.81 -9.96 31.88
N ALA A 115 7.83 -9.08 31.94
CA ALA A 115 7.55 -8.32 33.15
C ALA A 115 7.04 -9.23 34.27
N LYS A 116 7.14 -8.76 35.52
CA LYS A 116 6.52 -9.43 36.68
C LYS A 116 5.05 -9.74 36.39
N ASN A 117 4.61 -10.94 36.79
CA ASN A 117 3.28 -11.51 36.57
C ASN A 117 2.94 -11.88 35.12
N SER A 118 3.86 -11.78 34.16
CA SER A 118 3.63 -12.34 32.82
C SER A 118 3.37 -13.84 32.94
N ILE A 119 2.42 -14.35 32.16
CA ILE A 119 2.07 -15.76 32.10
C ILE A 119 2.50 -16.30 30.74
N VAL A 120 3.15 -17.46 30.73
CA VAL A 120 3.60 -18.13 29.52
C VAL A 120 3.33 -19.63 29.55
N THR A 121 3.28 -20.26 28.39
CA THR A 121 3.33 -21.73 28.26
C THR A 121 4.71 -22.19 27.79
N TYR A 122 5.23 -23.25 28.41
CA TYR A 122 6.50 -23.88 28.04
C TYR A 122 6.41 -25.39 28.25
N LEU A 123 6.68 -26.17 27.19
CA LEU A 123 6.56 -27.64 27.18
C LEU A 123 5.21 -28.13 27.74
N GLY A 124 4.11 -27.47 27.33
CA GLY A 124 2.74 -27.81 27.76
C GLY A 124 2.35 -27.34 29.16
N ASN A 125 3.27 -26.78 29.95
CA ASN A 125 3.01 -26.28 31.30
C ASN A 125 2.91 -24.76 31.31
N SER A 126 2.14 -24.20 32.24
CA SER A 126 2.01 -22.75 32.42
C SER A 126 2.89 -22.25 33.56
N TYR A 127 3.48 -21.07 33.36
CA TYR A 127 4.38 -20.43 34.32
C TYR A 127 4.06 -18.95 34.46
N LYS A 128 4.32 -18.43 35.64
CA LYS A 128 4.18 -17.00 35.95
C LYS A 128 5.51 -16.41 36.38
N ALA A 129 5.84 -15.23 35.87
CA ALA A 129 7.05 -14.54 36.24
C ALA A 129 6.90 -13.93 37.65
N LYS A 130 7.76 -14.34 38.60
CA LYS A 130 7.75 -13.82 39.99
C LYS A 130 8.24 -12.36 40.08
N TRP A 131 9.12 -11.99 39.17
CA TRP A 131 9.66 -10.64 38.94
C TRP A 131 10.01 -10.50 37.45
N TYR A 132 10.84 -9.54 37.08
CA TYR A 132 11.35 -9.42 35.72
C TYR A 132 12.14 -10.67 35.31
N ALA A 133 11.68 -11.41 34.31
CA ALA A 133 12.42 -12.53 33.73
C ALA A 133 13.12 -12.05 32.46
N SER A 134 14.45 -12.01 32.49
CA SER A 134 15.26 -11.67 31.34
C SER A 134 15.13 -12.72 30.23
N ALA A 135 15.42 -12.32 29.00
CA ALA A 135 15.64 -13.23 27.89
C ALA A 135 16.60 -14.37 28.32
N GLY A 136 16.29 -15.58 27.88
CA GLY A 136 17.01 -16.82 28.21
C GLY A 136 16.62 -17.45 29.55
N SER A 137 15.88 -16.75 30.42
CA SER A 137 15.43 -17.33 31.70
C SER A 137 14.37 -18.40 31.46
N LEU A 138 14.78 -19.67 31.59
CA LEU A 138 13.91 -20.83 31.36
C LEU A 138 12.77 -20.92 32.39
N PRO A 139 11.52 -21.16 31.97
CA PRO A 139 10.39 -21.42 32.87
C PRO A 139 10.56 -22.73 33.64
N THR A 140 11.16 -22.64 34.82
CA THR A 140 11.42 -23.75 35.74
C THR A 140 11.13 -23.30 37.17
N SER A 141 10.84 -24.23 38.08
CA SER A 141 10.33 -23.94 39.43
C SER A 141 11.34 -23.28 40.40
N GLY A 142 12.58 -23.01 39.99
CA GLY A 142 13.63 -22.44 40.86
C GLY A 142 14.12 -21.03 40.50
N GLY A 143 13.70 -20.47 39.36
CA GLY A 143 14.28 -19.25 38.78
C GLY A 143 13.40 -18.01 38.89
N ALA A 144 13.37 -17.17 37.84
CA ALA A 144 12.45 -16.03 37.74
C ALA A 144 10.97 -16.45 37.57
N TRP A 145 10.73 -17.75 37.41
CA TRP A 145 9.43 -18.34 37.13
C TRP A 145 8.95 -19.20 38.30
N GLU A 146 7.64 -19.32 38.40
CA GLU A 146 6.94 -20.29 39.23
C GLU A 146 5.94 -21.06 38.36
N ALA A 147 5.74 -22.33 38.67
CA ALA A 147 4.67 -23.11 38.05
C ALA A 147 3.33 -22.43 38.36
N TYR A 148 2.49 -22.28 37.36
CA TYR A 148 1.24 -21.55 37.47
C TYR A 148 0.12 -22.32 36.79
N THR A 149 -0.90 -22.68 37.56
CA THR A 149 -2.14 -23.21 37.00
C THR A 149 -3.02 -22.04 36.61
N ILE A 150 -3.27 -21.87 35.31
CA ILE A 150 -4.24 -20.88 34.84
C ILE A 150 -5.61 -21.25 35.40
N PRO A 151 -6.28 -20.36 36.16
CA PRO A 151 -7.55 -20.68 36.77
C PRO A 151 -8.62 -20.87 35.69
N THR A 152 -9.46 -21.89 35.85
CA THR A 152 -10.68 -22.01 35.04
C THR A 152 -11.61 -20.83 35.36
N PHE A 153 -12.30 -20.31 34.34
CA PHE A 153 -13.30 -19.27 34.53
C PHE A 153 -14.41 -19.72 35.51
N VAL A 154 -14.77 -18.84 36.44
CA VAL A 154 -15.85 -19.04 37.41
C VAL A 154 -16.80 -17.86 37.34
N SER A 155 -18.05 -18.13 36.98
CA SER A 155 -19.11 -17.12 36.84
C SER A 155 -19.30 -16.29 38.12
N GLY A 156 -19.51 -14.98 37.97
CA GLY A 156 -19.74 -14.03 39.06
C GLY A 156 -18.48 -13.58 39.83
N THR A 157 -17.30 -14.14 39.51
CA THR A 157 -16.03 -13.76 40.14
C THR A 157 -15.61 -12.34 39.76
N ASN A 158 -15.09 -11.58 40.72
CA ASN A 158 -14.57 -10.23 40.46
C ASN A 158 -13.13 -10.30 39.91
N TYR A 159 -12.97 -10.39 38.60
CA TYR A 159 -11.67 -10.37 37.94
C TYR A 159 -11.14 -8.93 37.78
N SER A 160 -9.85 -8.71 38.08
CA SER A 160 -9.16 -7.48 37.68
C SER A 160 -8.91 -7.45 36.18
N VAL A 161 -8.84 -6.26 35.58
CA VAL A 161 -8.38 -6.12 34.18
C VAL A 161 -7.00 -6.74 34.04
N GLY A 162 -6.79 -7.53 32.99
CA GLY A 162 -5.57 -8.31 32.76
C GLY A 162 -5.53 -9.67 33.49
N ALA A 163 -6.54 -10.02 34.29
CA ALA A 163 -6.62 -11.36 34.87
C ALA A 163 -6.80 -12.41 33.78
N ILE A 164 -6.03 -13.49 33.87
CA ILE A 164 -6.03 -14.56 32.86
C ILE A 164 -6.81 -15.77 33.37
N VAL A 165 -7.68 -16.32 32.52
CA VAL A 165 -8.46 -17.53 32.81
C VAL A 165 -8.46 -18.49 31.62
N GLN A 166 -8.72 -19.76 31.90
CA GLN A 166 -9.02 -20.76 30.89
C GLN A 166 -10.53 -20.98 30.78
N TYR A 167 -11.05 -21.03 29.55
CA TYR A 167 -12.46 -21.34 29.28
C TYR A 167 -12.59 -22.08 27.95
N ASN A 168 -13.26 -23.25 27.95
CA ASN A 168 -13.43 -24.11 26.77
C ASN A 168 -12.12 -24.40 26.01
N GLY A 169 -11.03 -24.66 26.74
CA GLY A 169 -9.72 -24.97 26.17
C GLY A 169 -8.92 -23.76 25.66
N MET A 170 -9.48 -22.55 25.67
CA MET A 170 -8.82 -21.32 25.23
C MET A 170 -8.42 -20.45 26.43
N ILE A 171 -7.52 -19.49 26.20
CA ILE A 171 -6.97 -18.59 27.21
C ILE A 171 -7.43 -17.16 26.96
N PHE A 172 -8.00 -16.56 28.00
CA PHE A 172 -8.57 -15.22 27.95
C PHE A 172 -7.96 -14.29 28.99
N SER A 173 -7.91 -13.00 28.68
CA SER A 173 -7.55 -11.91 29.58
C SER A 173 -8.75 -10.98 29.79
N ALA A 174 -9.08 -10.63 31.03
CA ALA A 174 -10.18 -9.72 31.31
C ALA A 174 -9.90 -8.32 30.73
N ALA A 175 -10.76 -7.85 29.84
CA ALA A 175 -10.64 -6.53 29.20
C ALA A 175 -11.32 -5.44 30.05
N ASN A 176 -12.45 -5.77 30.66
CA ASN A 176 -13.21 -4.86 31.51
C ASN A 176 -13.71 -5.57 32.77
N LYS A 177 -13.43 -5.01 33.95
CA LYS A 177 -13.79 -5.61 35.24
C LYS A 177 -15.29 -5.89 35.39
N THR A 178 -16.15 -4.96 35.02
CA THR A 178 -17.61 -5.08 35.20
C THR A 178 -18.18 -6.10 34.22
N ASN A 179 -17.80 -6.02 32.94
CA ASN A 179 -18.31 -6.93 31.94
C ASN A 179 -17.79 -8.36 32.16
N ALA A 180 -16.51 -8.52 32.52
CA ALA A 180 -15.89 -9.82 32.78
C ALA A 180 -16.54 -10.57 33.96
N LYS A 181 -17.06 -9.83 34.96
CA LYS A 181 -17.80 -10.41 36.09
C LYS A 181 -19.15 -11.00 35.63
N ASN A 182 -19.84 -10.26 34.76
CA ASN A 182 -21.23 -10.54 34.40
C ASN A 182 -21.36 -11.44 33.16
N ASN A 183 -20.27 -11.68 32.43
CA ASN A 183 -20.29 -12.38 31.15
C ASN A 183 -19.14 -13.39 31.07
N ALA A 184 -19.45 -14.55 30.48
CA ALA A 184 -18.46 -15.57 30.21
C ALA A 184 -17.49 -15.12 29.09
N PRO A 185 -16.27 -15.67 29.04
CA PRO A 185 -15.38 -15.43 27.92
C PRO A 185 -16.04 -15.84 26.60
N GLY A 186 -15.93 -14.97 25.59
CA GLY A 186 -16.53 -15.17 24.27
C GLY A 186 -18.02 -14.79 24.15
N SER A 187 -18.68 -14.33 25.22
CA SER A 187 -20.12 -14.05 25.19
C SER A 187 -20.50 -12.57 25.12
N MET A 188 -19.56 -11.65 25.30
CA MET A 188 -19.82 -10.20 25.24
C MET A 188 -18.58 -9.43 24.80
N TYR A 189 -18.78 -8.45 23.93
CA TYR A 189 -17.77 -7.46 23.57
C TYR A 189 -17.21 -6.76 24.79
N ASN A 190 -15.88 -6.59 24.81
CA ASN A 190 -15.18 -5.87 25.88
C ASN A 190 -15.42 -6.47 27.26
N ALA A 191 -15.58 -7.80 27.35
CA ALA A 191 -15.51 -8.53 28.62
C ALA A 191 -14.17 -9.22 28.75
N TRP A 192 -13.81 -10.03 27.75
CA TRP A 192 -12.65 -10.90 27.74
C TRP A 192 -12.00 -10.87 26.37
N ASN A 193 -10.67 -10.73 26.32
CA ASN A 193 -9.89 -10.88 25.11
C ASN A 193 -9.31 -12.30 25.06
N ARG A 194 -9.53 -13.02 23.96
CA ARG A 194 -8.75 -14.24 23.65
C ARG A 194 -7.32 -13.83 23.29
N ILE A 195 -6.32 -14.44 23.93
CA ILE A 195 -4.90 -14.03 23.81
C ILE A 195 -3.97 -15.11 23.24
N ASP A 196 -4.52 -16.27 22.90
CA ASP A 196 -3.81 -17.45 22.41
C ASP A 196 -4.14 -17.79 20.93
N SER A 197 -4.66 -16.81 20.19
CA SER A 197 -4.80 -16.88 18.74
C SER A 197 -4.66 -15.49 18.11
N THR A 198 -4.33 -15.45 16.82
CA THR A 198 -4.41 -14.25 15.98
C THR A 198 -5.78 -14.09 15.34
N ASP A 199 -6.67 -15.07 15.44
CA ASP A 199 -8.00 -15.03 14.84
C ASP A 199 -8.82 -13.87 15.37
N TRP A 200 -9.47 -13.15 14.46
CA TRP A 200 -10.45 -12.15 14.84
C TRP A 200 -11.60 -12.80 15.62
N GLN A 201 -11.93 -12.17 16.72
CA GLN A 201 -13.07 -12.45 17.58
C GLN A 201 -13.90 -11.17 17.76
N TRP A 202 -15.20 -11.24 17.52
CA TRP A 202 -16.13 -10.11 17.69
C TRP A 202 -16.17 -9.55 19.11
N TYR A 203 -15.81 -10.37 20.10
CA TYR A 203 -15.87 -10.00 21.51
C TYR A 203 -14.56 -9.34 22.04
N ASN A 204 -13.45 -9.45 21.30
CA ASN A 204 -12.17 -8.87 21.68
C ASN A 204 -12.19 -7.34 21.53
N VAL A 205 -11.39 -6.66 22.35
CA VAL A 205 -11.04 -5.24 22.18
C VAL A 205 -9.70 -5.16 21.47
N TYR A 206 -9.68 -4.43 20.34
CA TYR A 206 -8.49 -4.20 19.54
C TYR A 206 -7.99 -2.76 19.66
N VAL A 207 -6.74 -2.54 19.25
CA VAL A 207 -6.11 -1.22 19.12
C VAL A 207 -5.54 -1.03 17.72
N VAL A 208 -5.29 0.23 17.32
CA VAL A 208 -4.86 0.59 15.95
C VAL A 208 -3.61 -0.11 15.42
N THR A 209 -2.80 -0.71 16.30
CA THR A 209 -1.60 -1.46 15.93
C THR A 209 -1.83 -2.96 15.80
N ASP A 210 -3.04 -3.46 16.05
CA ASP A 210 -3.36 -4.88 15.98
C ASP A 210 -3.55 -5.35 14.54
N TYR A 211 -3.11 -6.58 14.31
CA TYR A 211 -3.35 -7.37 13.12
C TYR A 211 -4.08 -8.64 13.53
N VAL A 212 -5.08 -9.03 12.74
CA VAL A 212 -5.91 -10.21 12.99
C VAL A 212 -5.96 -11.10 11.77
N THR A 213 -6.13 -12.39 11.99
CA THR A 213 -6.44 -13.37 10.95
C THR A 213 -7.96 -13.53 10.86
N HIS A 214 -8.52 -13.44 9.66
CA HIS A 214 -9.94 -13.71 9.44
C HIS A 214 -10.12 -14.35 8.07
N ASN A 215 -10.82 -15.49 8.01
CA ASN A 215 -11.02 -16.29 6.80
C ASN A 215 -9.71 -16.60 6.03
N GLY A 216 -8.61 -16.81 6.75
CA GLY A 216 -7.29 -17.10 6.19
C GLY A 216 -6.50 -15.88 5.71
N PHE A 217 -7.06 -14.66 5.79
CA PHE A 217 -6.38 -13.42 5.43
C PHE A 217 -5.97 -12.60 6.65
N ILE A 218 -5.00 -11.71 6.47
CA ILE A 218 -4.51 -10.82 7.51
C ILE A 218 -5.05 -9.41 7.30
N PHE A 219 -5.68 -8.87 8.35
CA PHE A 219 -6.25 -7.53 8.36
C PHE A 219 -5.59 -6.65 9.41
N LYS A 220 -5.43 -5.36 9.09
CA LYS A 220 -5.04 -4.30 10.02
C LYS A 220 -6.20 -3.34 10.22
N ILE A 221 -6.26 -2.71 11.39
CA ILE A 221 -7.24 -1.66 11.64
C ILE A 221 -6.94 -0.45 10.77
N GLN A 222 -7.97 0.03 10.05
CA GLN A 222 -7.92 1.29 9.33
C GLN A 222 -8.57 2.41 10.15
N ASN A 223 -9.77 2.16 10.67
CA ASN A 223 -10.48 3.09 11.55
C ASN A 223 -10.96 2.32 12.78
N LEU A 224 -10.46 2.69 13.96
CA LEU A 224 -10.77 1.95 15.19
C LEU A 224 -12.26 1.93 15.51
N THR A 225 -12.96 3.05 15.35
CA THR A 225 -14.40 3.13 15.65
C THR A 225 -15.19 2.17 14.77
N ASN A 226 -14.91 2.14 13.47
CA ASN A 226 -15.59 1.24 12.54
C ASN A 226 -15.15 -0.21 12.74
N ALA A 227 -13.86 -0.46 12.98
CA ALA A 227 -13.32 -1.81 13.20
C ALA A 227 -13.93 -2.53 14.41
N LEU A 228 -14.28 -1.79 15.46
CA LEU A 228 -14.93 -2.35 16.65
C LEU A 228 -16.42 -2.67 16.42
N LEU A 229 -17.03 -2.14 15.36
CA LEU A 229 -18.43 -2.36 15.00
C LEU A 229 -18.62 -3.34 13.84
N ASN A 230 -17.54 -3.69 13.13
CA ASN A 230 -17.62 -4.43 11.88
C ASN A 230 -16.58 -5.55 11.82
N GLU A 231 -16.97 -6.65 11.17
CA GLU A 231 -16.09 -7.78 10.89
C GLU A 231 -15.04 -7.42 9.81
N PRO A 232 -13.82 -7.98 9.86
CA PRO A 232 -12.82 -7.73 8.84
C PRO A 232 -13.31 -8.14 7.44
N GLY A 233 -13.15 -7.26 6.47
CA GLY A 233 -13.52 -7.54 5.07
C GLY A 233 -15.03 -7.47 4.79
N THR A 234 -15.86 -6.91 5.68
CA THR A 234 -17.31 -6.74 5.42
C THR A 234 -17.76 -5.30 5.24
N SER A 235 -16.94 -4.33 5.68
CA SER A 235 -17.35 -2.93 5.75
C SER A 235 -16.23 -1.99 5.35
N TYR A 236 -16.59 -0.97 4.56
CA TYR A 236 -15.69 0.09 4.12
C TYR A 236 -15.04 0.82 5.31
N ASN A 237 -13.75 1.12 5.19
CA ASN A 237 -13.03 1.96 6.17
C ASN A 237 -13.12 1.42 7.60
N ALA A 238 -13.10 0.10 7.78
CA ALA A 238 -13.01 -0.55 9.09
C ALA A 238 -11.66 -1.25 9.21
N TRP A 239 -11.44 -2.24 8.35
CA TRP A 239 -10.25 -3.09 8.31
C TRP A 239 -9.67 -3.07 6.90
N ASN A 240 -8.36 -2.86 6.80
CA ASN A 240 -7.65 -3.04 5.55
C ASN A 240 -7.03 -4.44 5.52
N ARG A 241 -7.27 -5.21 4.45
CA ARG A 241 -6.50 -6.43 4.19
C ARG A 241 -5.06 -6.03 3.85
N ALA A 242 -4.08 -6.64 4.52
CA ALA A 242 -2.68 -6.23 4.49
C ALA A 242 -1.74 -7.21 3.78
N ASP A 243 -2.23 -8.41 3.46
CA ASP A 243 -1.48 -9.52 2.86
C ASP A 243 -1.80 -9.72 1.38
N THR A 244 -2.12 -8.64 0.67
CA THR A 244 -2.37 -8.67 -0.77
C THR A 244 -2.02 -7.34 -1.41
N ASP A 245 -1.54 -7.38 -2.65
CA ASP A 245 -1.38 -6.24 -3.56
C ASP A 245 -2.58 -6.08 -4.51
N GLN A 246 -3.53 -7.02 -4.47
CA GLN A 246 -4.78 -6.95 -5.21
C GLN A 246 -5.77 -5.99 -4.56
N TYR A 247 -6.47 -5.21 -5.39
CA TYR A 247 -7.57 -4.35 -4.95
C TYR A 247 -8.60 -5.12 -4.10
N GLN A 248 -8.98 -4.50 -2.99
CA GLN A 248 -10.04 -4.91 -2.08
C GLN A 248 -11.10 -3.81 -1.96
N SER A 249 -12.38 -4.18 -2.10
CA SER A 249 -13.50 -3.24 -2.12
C SER A 249 -13.76 -2.49 -0.81
N TYR A 250 -13.24 -2.97 0.31
CA TYR A 250 -13.45 -2.38 1.63
C TYR A 250 -12.22 -1.69 2.20
N ASN A 251 -11.07 -1.80 1.51
CA ASN A 251 -9.85 -1.11 1.91
C ASN A 251 -9.98 0.40 1.63
N VAL A 252 -9.29 1.19 2.45
CA VAL A 252 -8.98 2.60 2.15
C VAL A 252 -7.54 2.69 1.69
N TYR A 253 -7.30 3.46 0.63
CA TYR A 253 -6.00 3.61 0.00
C TYR A 253 -5.43 5.00 0.22
N ALA A 254 -4.10 5.12 0.18
CA ALA A 254 -3.42 6.41 0.22
C ALA A 254 -3.05 6.88 -1.20
N LEU A 255 -2.80 8.19 -1.34
CA LEU A 255 -2.36 8.80 -2.59
C LEU A 255 -1.09 8.10 -3.10
N ASN A 256 -1.04 7.84 -4.41
CA ASN A 256 0.02 7.12 -5.10
C ASN A 256 0.22 5.67 -4.60
N GLU A 257 -0.75 5.06 -3.91
CA GLU A 257 -0.68 3.61 -3.68
C GLU A 257 -1.03 2.84 -4.95
N ASN A 258 -0.33 1.73 -5.16
CA ASN A 258 -0.50 0.89 -6.33
C ASN A 258 -1.13 -0.44 -5.96
N VAL A 259 -2.06 -0.90 -6.81
CA VAL A 259 -2.73 -2.20 -6.68
C VAL A 259 -2.86 -2.88 -8.03
N PHE A 260 -2.93 -4.20 -8.01
CA PHE A 260 -3.41 -4.97 -9.15
C PHE A 260 -4.93 -5.11 -9.13
N TYR A 261 -5.55 -5.01 -10.30
CA TYR A 261 -6.96 -5.30 -10.50
C TYR A 261 -7.18 -5.86 -11.91
N ASN A 262 -7.77 -7.06 -12.01
CA ASN A 262 -8.01 -7.75 -13.29
C ASN A 262 -6.77 -7.92 -14.19
N GLY A 263 -5.58 -8.04 -13.59
CA GLY A 263 -4.30 -8.19 -14.31
C GLY A 263 -3.60 -6.87 -14.65
N ASP A 264 -4.26 -5.75 -14.40
CA ASP A 264 -3.75 -4.41 -14.66
C ASP A 264 -3.24 -3.73 -13.38
N LEU A 265 -2.28 -2.82 -13.54
CA LEU A 265 -1.68 -2.05 -12.46
C LEU A 265 -2.32 -0.66 -12.40
N TYR A 266 -2.86 -0.32 -11.23
CA TYR A 266 -3.48 0.97 -10.98
C TYR A 266 -2.80 1.73 -9.86
N GLU A 267 -2.77 3.07 -9.99
CA GLU A 267 -2.29 4.02 -8.99
C GLU A 267 -3.44 4.91 -8.49
N VAL A 268 -3.48 5.17 -7.19
CA VAL A 268 -4.45 6.11 -6.59
C VAL A 268 -4.12 7.55 -6.98
N VAL A 269 -5.10 8.24 -7.57
CA VAL A 269 -4.99 9.68 -7.90
C VAL A 269 -5.77 10.54 -6.92
N GLU A 270 -6.95 10.08 -6.48
CA GLU A 270 -7.74 10.77 -5.47
C GLU A 270 -8.25 9.76 -4.45
N VAL A 271 -7.84 9.97 -3.19
CA VAL A 271 -8.01 9.00 -2.10
C VAL A 271 -9.47 8.66 -1.85
N THR A 272 -10.35 9.66 -1.85
CA THR A 272 -11.77 9.47 -1.51
C THR A 272 -12.45 8.62 -2.57
N ASN A 273 -12.27 8.98 -3.83
CA ASN A 273 -12.84 8.31 -4.98
C ASN A 273 -12.24 6.92 -5.15
N ALA A 274 -10.92 6.75 -5.02
CA ALA A 274 -10.25 5.45 -5.10
C ALA A 274 -10.75 4.46 -4.05
N SER A 275 -11.03 4.96 -2.84
CA SER A 275 -11.52 4.14 -1.74
C SER A 275 -13.02 3.79 -1.88
N LEU A 276 -13.78 4.51 -2.71
CA LEU A 276 -15.20 4.28 -2.96
C LEU A 276 -15.51 3.57 -4.28
N ASN A 277 -14.60 3.62 -5.25
CA ASN A 277 -14.81 3.11 -6.60
C ASN A 277 -13.73 2.09 -6.95
N ALA A 278 -14.11 1.05 -7.69
CA ALA A 278 -13.16 0.07 -8.18
C ALA A 278 -12.23 0.69 -9.24
N PRO A 279 -11.01 0.17 -9.42
CA PRO A 279 -10.12 0.64 -10.47
C PRO A 279 -10.75 0.52 -11.85
N GLY A 280 -10.57 1.55 -12.68
CA GLY A 280 -11.12 1.60 -14.04
C GLY A 280 -12.61 1.89 -14.15
N THR A 281 -13.36 2.13 -13.07
CA THR A 281 -14.82 2.40 -13.16
C THR A 281 -15.21 3.88 -13.11
N SER A 282 -14.34 4.73 -12.54
CA SER A 282 -14.67 6.13 -12.28
C SER A 282 -13.45 7.02 -12.57
N PHE A 283 -13.68 8.12 -13.29
CA PHE A 283 -12.67 9.17 -13.52
C PHE A 283 -12.16 9.73 -12.19
N ASN A 284 -10.88 10.13 -12.16
CA ASN A 284 -10.24 10.74 -10.98
C ASN A 284 -10.36 9.88 -9.72
N SER A 285 -10.22 8.57 -9.89
CA SER A 285 -10.11 7.59 -8.80
C SER A 285 -8.75 6.90 -8.87
N TRP A 286 -8.56 6.18 -9.97
CA TRP A 286 -7.41 5.33 -10.22
C TRP A 286 -6.86 5.60 -11.63
N ASN A 287 -5.55 5.76 -11.75
CA ASN A 287 -4.87 5.74 -13.04
C ASN A 287 -4.44 4.31 -13.38
N LEU A 288 -4.76 3.84 -14.58
CA LEU A 288 -4.13 2.67 -15.18
C LEU A 288 -2.72 3.05 -15.64
N ILE A 289 -1.70 2.35 -15.14
CA ILE A 289 -0.30 2.80 -15.28
C ILE A 289 0.62 1.79 -15.98
N ASN A 290 0.24 0.51 -16.12
CA ASN A 290 1.00 -0.48 -16.91
C ASN A 290 0.74 -0.40 -18.43
N THR A 291 0.28 0.73 -18.95
CA THR A 291 0.10 0.98 -20.38
C THR A 291 0.45 2.42 -20.74
N SER A 292 0.85 2.65 -21.99
CA SER A 292 1.00 4.00 -22.56
C SER A 292 -0.20 4.43 -23.38
N GLU A 293 -1.23 3.57 -23.52
CA GLU A 293 -2.46 3.90 -24.23
C GLU A 293 -3.31 4.90 -23.45
N TRP A 294 -4.00 5.78 -24.18
CA TRP A 294 -5.00 6.66 -23.60
C TRP A 294 -6.17 5.84 -23.05
N THR A 295 -6.55 6.14 -21.81
CA THR A 295 -7.76 5.65 -21.18
C THR A 295 -8.65 6.80 -20.70
N PRO A 296 -9.99 6.63 -20.71
CA PRO A 296 -10.93 7.70 -20.38
C PRO A 296 -11.02 8.02 -18.88
N ASN A 297 -10.61 7.10 -18.00
CA ASN A 297 -10.74 7.27 -16.54
C ASN A 297 -9.45 7.77 -15.88
N ASN A 298 -8.35 7.81 -16.62
CA ASN A 298 -7.10 8.40 -16.12
C ASN A 298 -7.19 9.92 -16.02
N VAL A 299 -6.42 10.46 -15.08
CA VAL A 299 -6.13 11.88 -14.95
C VAL A 299 -4.75 12.13 -15.50
N TYR A 300 -4.68 13.06 -16.44
CA TYR A 300 -3.45 13.46 -17.13
C TYR A 300 -2.99 14.85 -16.69
N LEU A 301 -1.69 14.99 -16.54
CA LEU A 301 -1.00 16.23 -16.23
C LEU A 301 -0.47 16.90 -17.51
N LEU A 302 -0.11 18.18 -17.39
CA LEU A 302 0.43 18.93 -18.51
C LEU A 302 1.75 18.29 -18.96
N ASN A 303 1.89 18.11 -20.27
CA ASN A 303 3.01 17.40 -20.92
C ASN A 303 3.04 15.88 -20.74
N ASP A 304 1.97 15.25 -20.22
CA ASP A 304 1.85 13.80 -20.32
C ASP A 304 1.74 13.36 -21.77
N TYR A 305 2.19 12.14 -22.04
CA TYR A 305 2.13 11.53 -23.37
C TYR A 305 1.31 10.24 -23.33
N VAL A 306 0.53 10.00 -24.38
CA VAL A 306 -0.28 8.78 -24.56
C VAL A 306 -0.24 8.32 -26.01
N PHE A 307 -0.54 7.05 -26.25
CA PHE A 307 -0.91 6.53 -27.56
C PHE A 307 -2.42 6.47 -27.73
N TYR A 308 -2.86 6.72 -28.96
CA TYR A 308 -4.21 6.47 -29.38
C TYR A 308 -4.22 6.24 -30.90
N ASN A 309 -4.74 5.08 -31.34
CA ASN A 309 -4.74 4.66 -32.75
C ASN A 309 -3.36 4.77 -33.41
N ASP A 310 -2.33 4.19 -32.79
CA ASP A 310 -0.93 4.17 -33.25
C ASP A 310 -0.22 5.54 -33.31
N PHE A 311 -0.84 6.61 -32.82
CA PHE A 311 -0.23 7.94 -32.77
C PHE A 311 0.03 8.37 -31.34
N ALA A 312 1.17 9.02 -31.15
CA ALA A 312 1.51 9.65 -29.89
C ALA A 312 0.89 11.04 -29.78
N PHE A 313 0.36 11.35 -28.60
CA PHE A 313 -0.22 12.64 -28.26
C PHE A 313 0.39 13.15 -26.97
N LYS A 314 0.42 14.48 -26.84
CA LYS A 314 0.90 15.21 -25.66
C LYS A 314 -0.21 16.09 -25.11
N VAL A 315 -0.42 16.07 -23.79
CA VAL A 315 -1.34 17.02 -23.14
C VAL A 315 -0.81 18.44 -23.26
N VAL A 316 -1.65 19.34 -23.78
CA VAL A 316 -1.38 20.79 -23.84
C VAL A 316 -2.31 21.61 -22.95
N ASN A 317 -3.45 21.05 -22.54
CA ASN A 317 -4.37 21.66 -21.60
C ASN A 317 -5.02 20.56 -20.75
N THR A 318 -4.71 20.54 -19.46
CA THR A 318 -5.19 19.51 -18.53
C THR A 318 -6.69 19.57 -18.30
N THR A 319 -7.30 20.75 -18.30
CA THR A 319 -8.74 20.90 -18.10
C THR A 319 -9.52 20.22 -19.22
N ASN A 320 -9.09 20.45 -20.46
CA ASN A 320 -9.75 19.85 -21.61
C ASN A 320 -9.41 18.37 -21.76
N ALA A 321 -8.14 17.98 -21.61
CA ALA A 321 -7.71 16.59 -21.70
C ALA A 321 -8.46 15.68 -20.71
N ASN A 322 -8.67 16.16 -19.48
CA ASN A 322 -9.36 15.43 -18.42
C ASN A 322 -10.89 15.53 -18.47
N ASN A 323 -11.45 16.25 -19.45
CA ASN A 323 -12.90 16.28 -19.69
C ASN A 323 -13.32 15.17 -20.67
N ASN A 324 -12.69 14.00 -20.54
CA ASN A 324 -12.87 12.81 -21.40
C ASN A 324 -12.74 13.12 -22.91
N VAL A 325 -11.82 14.01 -23.28
CA VAL A 325 -11.54 14.32 -24.69
C VAL A 325 -10.62 13.25 -25.26
N ILE A 326 -11.09 12.57 -26.31
CA ILE A 326 -10.31 11.60 -27.05
C ILE A 326 -9.13 12.33 -27.75
N PRO A 327 -7.90 11.78 -27.70
CA PRO A 327 -6.77 12.39 -28.38
C PRO A 327 -7.02 12.60 -29.88
N GLY A 328 -6.79 13.83 -30.35
CA GLY A 328 -7.03 14.20 -31.75
C GLY A 328 -8.49 14.42 -32.14
N SER A 329 -9.42 14.59 -31.18
CA SER A 329 -10.84 14.86 -31.48
C SER A 329 -11.34 16.26 -31.11
N ALA A 330 -10.55 17.05 -30.38
CA ALA A 330 -10.91 18.41 -30.01
C ALA A 330 -9.68 19.32 -29.91
N ASN A 331 -9.93 20.60 -30.15
CA ASN A 331 -8.93 21.66 -30.02
C ASN A 331 -8.44 21.77 -28.57
N ASP A 332 -7.18 22.18 -28.42
CA ASP A 332 -6.63 22.62 -27.14
C ASP A 332 -6.80 21.60 -26.01
N ALA A 333 -6.51 20.33 -26.30
CA ALA A 333 -6.48 19.26 -25.29
C ALA A 333 -5.20 18.43 -25.47
N TRP A 334 -5.04 17.89 -26.68
CA TRP A 334 -3.98 16.97 -27.05
C TRP A 334 -3.32 17.42 -28.35
N ASN A 335 -2.00 17.54 -28.35
CA ASN A 335 -1.22 17.70 -29.57
C ASN A 335 -0.69 16.35 -30.03
N ARG A 336 -0.97 15.95 -31.27
CA ARG A 336 -0.25 14.84 -31.90
C ARG A 336 1.22 15.22 -32.06
N VAL A 337 2.11 14.31 -31.66
CA VAL A 337 3.57 14.48 -31.74
C VAL A 337 4.20 13.44 -32.66
N GLY A 338 5.50 13.58 -32.96
CA GLY A 338 6.22 12.69 -33.87
C GLY A 338 5.98 12.96 -35.36
N THR A 339 5.32 14.06 -35.70
CA THR A 339 5.11 14.54 -37.08
C THR A 339 5.29 16.04 -37.14
N LEU A 340 5.81 16.55 -38.26
CA LEU A 340 5.81 17.97 -38.59
C LEU A 340 4.59 18.36 -39.45
N TYR A 341 3.84 17.40 -39.98
CA TYR A 341 2.66 17.71 -40.78
C TYR A 341 1.57 18.35 -39.92
N TYR A 342 0.91 19.37 -40.48
CA TYR A 342 -0.20 20.07 -39.85
C TYR A 342 -1.29 19.11 -39.37
N GLN A 343 -1.80 19.34 -38.17
CA GLN A 343 -2.89 18.59 -37.55
C GLN A 343 -3.95 19.60 -37.10
N ALA A 344 -5.19 19.42 -37.55
CA ALA A 344 -6.27 20.39 -37.31
C ALA A 344 -6.50 20.69 -35.82
N PHE A 345 -6.36 19.68 -34.96
CA PHE A 345 -6.62 19.80 -33.53
C PHE A 345 -5.39 20.18 -32.68
N ASN A 346 -4.20 20.27 -33.28
CA ASN A 346 -3.01 20.70 -32.55
C ASN A 346 -3.07 22.20 -32.26
N THR A 347 -2.70 22.58 -31.03
CA THR A 347 -2.40 23.96 -30.66
C THR A 347 -0.94 24.26 -31.00
N TYR A 348 -0.72 25.19 -31.92
CA TYR A 348 0.59 25.68 -32.33
C TYR A 348 0.86 27.00 -31.64
N THR A 349 1.95 27.08 -30.89
CA THR A 349 2.42 28.28 -30.21
C THR A 349 3.45 29.03 -31.05
N THR A 350 3.65 30.32 -30.78
CA THR A 350 4.62 31.14 -31.52
C THR A 350 6.00 30.45 -31.55
N GLY A 351 6.52 30.25 -32.76
CA GLY A 351 7.79 29.58 -33.02
C GLY A 351 7.65 28.15 -33.52
N ASP A 352 6.50 27.49 -33.32
CA ASP A 352 6.28 26.12 -33.79
C ASP A 352 6.30 26.04 -35.32
N ILE A 353 6.75 24.90 -35.86
CA ILE A 353 6.83 24.65 -37.30
C ILE A 353 5.83 23.58 -37.70
N ALA A 354 5.09 23.81 -38.79
CA ALA A 354 4.19 22.85 -39.39
C ALA A 354 4.37 22.77 -40.91
N ILE A 355 4.21 21.57 -41.47
CA ILE A 355 4.23 21.30 -42.91
C ILE A 355 2.78 21.13 -43.39
N TYR A 356 2.35 21.97 -44.32
CA TYR A 356 1.07 21.87 -45.00
C TYR A 356 1.31 21.92 -46.51
N GLU A 357 0.72 20.98 -47.26
CA GLU A 357 0.92 20.84 -48.72
C GLU A 357 2.40 20.89 -49.16
N ASN A 358 3.28 20.18 -48.43
CA ASN A 358 4.73 20.14 -48.65
C ASN A 358 5.47 21.48 -48.47
N THR A 359 4.81 22.49 -47.88
CA THR A 359 5.41 23.78 -47.54
C THR A 359 5.52 23.93 -46.03
N ALA A 360 6.67 24.41 -45.55
CA ALA A 360 6.91 24.64 -44.12
C ALA A 360 6.48 26.06 -43.72
N TYR A 361 5.75 26.15 -42.61
CA TYR A 361 5.30 27.40 -42.01
C TYR A 361 5.74 27.47 -40.55
N GLN A 362 6.01 28.68 -40.08
CA GLN A 362 6.27 28.97 -38.68
C GLN A 362 5.08 29.73 -38.09
N ALA A 363 4.62 29.29 -36.92
CA ALA A 363 3.58 29.97 -36.17
C ALA A 363 4.12 31.29 -35.61
N ILE A 364 3.43 32.40 -35.85
CA ILE A 364 3.76 33.74 -35.32
C ILE A 364 2.83 34.15 -34.17
N ALA A 365 1.70 33.46 -34.01
CA ALA A 365 0.78 33.60 -32.89
C ALA A 365 0.19 32.23 -32.52
N THR A 366 -0.23 32.08 -31.26
CA THR A 366 -0.90 30.84 -30.82
C THR A 366 -2.20 30.62 -31.59
N SER A 367 -2.36 29.44 -32.18
CA SER A 367 -3.55 29.07 -32.93
C SER A 367 -3.86 27.58 -32.84
N THR A 368 -5.12 27.25 -33.09
CA THR A 368 -5.62 25.88 -33.21
C THR A 368 -6.63 25.87 -34.34
N ASN A 369 -6.63 24.83 -35.18
CA ASN A 369 -7.56 24.70 -36.30
C ASN A 369 -7.52 25.88 -37.32
N VAL A 370 -6.37 26.55 -37.44
CA VAL A 370 -6.10 27.55 -38.49
C VAL A 370 -5.14 26.91 -39.49
N LEU A 371 -5.58 26.70 -40.73
CA LEU A 371 -4.76 26.08 -41.78
C LEU A 371 -3.66 27.04 -42.24
N PRO A 372 -2.38 26.62 -42.30
CA PRO A 372 -1.30 27.45 -42.83
C PRO A 372 -1.46 27.70 -44.34
N GLY A 373 -1.13 28.90 -44.81
CA GLY A 373 -1.10 29.22 -46.25
C GLY A 373 -2.45 29.54 -46.88
N GLU A 374 -3.55 29.38 -46.14
CA GLU A 374 -4.89 29.79 -46.55
C GLU A 374 -5.14 31.28 -46.28
N SER A 375 -6.04 31.89 -47.04
CA SER A 375 -6.42 33.29 -46.81
C SER A 375 -7.02 33.47 -45.41
N GLY A 376 -6.54 34.47 -44.67
CA GLY A 376 -6.92 34.75 -43.28
C GLY A 376 -6.03 34.07 -42.23
N SER A 377 -5.06 33.25 -42.65
CA SER A 377 -4.10 32.60 -41.75
C SER A 377 -2.85 33.45 -41.47
N GLU A 378 -2.70 34.61 -42.11
CA GLU A 378 -1.47 35.40 -42.16
C GLU A 378 -1.12 36.06 -40.81
N SER A 379 -2.08 36.13 -39.88
CA SER A 379 -1.84 36.58 -38.50
C SER A 379 -1.31 35.48 -37.58
N TYR A 380 -1.32 34.23 -38.05
CA TYR A 380 -0.94 33.06 -37.29
C TYR A 380 0.25 32.31 -37.88
N TRP A 381 0.43 32.38 -39.21
CA TRP A 381 1.45 31.62 -39.94
C TRP A 381 2.26 32.51 -40.88
N VAL A 382 3.56 32.25 -40.96
CA VAL A 382 4.46 32.80 -41.99
C VAL A 382 5.21 31.66 -42.67
N LEU A 383 5.61 31.85 -43.93
CA LEU A 383 6.47 30.90 -44.62
C LEU A 383 7.79 30.72 -43.83
N TYR A 384 8.17 29.48 -43.56
CA TYR A 384 9.44 29.19 -42.90
C TYR A 384 10.56 29.21 -43.94
N THR A 385 11.38 30.26 -43.91
CA THR A 385 12.60 30.39 -44.72
C THR A 385 13.82 30.29 -43.82
N ASN A 386 14.68 29.30 -44.06
CA ASN A 386 15.97 29.13 -43.38
C ASN A 386 16.92 30.32 -43.60
#